data_AF-A0A3L6RRM4-F1
#
_entry.id   AF-A0A3L6RRM4-F1
#
_cell.length_a   1.000
_cell.length_b   1.000
_cell.length_c   1.000
_cell.angle_alpha   90.00
_cell.angle_beta   90.00
_cell.angle_gamma   90.00
#
_symmetry.space_group_name_H-M   'P 1'
#
loop_
_entity.id
_entity.type
_entity.pdbx_description
1 polymer ?
#
loop_
_entity_poly.entity_id
_entity_poly.type
_entity_poly.pdbx_seq_one_letter_code
_entity_poly.pdbx_strand_id
1 'polypeptide(L)'
;MEKAEPFDPAYGNDAQKLCGVKGADVKGGVGPFGLWVLASADLQEKTAVFFRVFKDGYGKTKVLMCTDPTKSSLSPDLYKPTFAGFVDVNMSSRKISLRSLIDGSVVESFGAGGRTCILCRVYPSMAIGKDAHLHVFNNGEAETKVLRLAAWEMKKPQMNTGG
;
A
#
# COMPACT_ATOMS: atom_id res chain seq x y z
N MET A 1 6.62 -18.37 -0.26
CA MET A 1 6.82 -18.19 -1.71
C MET A 1 6.09 -19.24 -2.53
N GLU A 2 5.86 -20.45 -2.03
CA GLU A 2 5.11 -21.50 -2.75
C GLU A 2 3.75 -21.03 -3.25
N LYS A 3 2.99 -20.32 -2.42
CA LYS A 3 1.68 -19.77 -2.77
C LYS A 3 1.73 -18.55 -3.70
N ALA A 4 2.90 -18.01 -4.07
CA ALA A 4 2.95 -16.85 -4.96
C ALA A 4 2.37 -17.19 -6.35
N GLU A 5 1.46 -16.34 -6.82
CA GLU A 5 0.80 -16.46 -8.12
C GLU A 5 1.82 -16.28 -9.26
N PRO A 6 1.59 -16.87 -10.45
CA PRO A 6 2.37 -16.54 -11.64
C PRO A 6 2.17 -15.07 -12.02
N PHE A 7 3.24 -14.40 -12.42
CA PHE A 7 3.19 -13.06 -12.99
C PHE A 7 2.68 -13.15 -14.43
N ASP A 8 1.65 -12.37 -14.76
CA ASP A 8 1.18 -12.22 -16.14
C ASP A 8 2.06 -11.18 -16.87
N PRO A 9 2.83 -11.57 -17.90
CA PRO A 9 3.71 -10.66 -18.64
C PRO A 9 2.97 -9.50 -19.32
N ALA A 10 1.66 -9.60 -19.55
CA ALA A 10 0.85 -8.51 -20.11
C ALA A 10 0.90 -7.23 -19.24
N TYR A 11 1.20 -7.35 -17.95
CA TYR A 11 1.36 -6.22 -17.03
C TYR A 11 2.82 -5.80 -16.83
N GLY A 12 3.76 -6.32 -17.62
CA GLY A 12 5.20 -6.10 -17.45
C GLY A 12 5.61 -4.63 -17.36
N ASN A 13 4.89 -3.75 -18.05
CA ASN A 13 5.14 -2.31 -18.12
C ASN A 13 4.00 -1.46 -17.53
N ASP A 14 3.03 -2.08 -16.84
CA ASP A 14 1.83 -1.39 -16.33
C ASP A 14 1.46 -1.90 -14.93
N ALA A 15 2.28 -1.51 -13.94
CA ALA A 15 2.06 -1.82 -12.54
C ALA A 15 0.72 -1.26 -12.03
N GLN A 16 0.32 -0.10 -12.54
CA GLN A 16 -0.88 0.60 -12.09
C GLN A 16 -2.15 -0.16 -12.50
N LYS A 17 -2.23 -0.63 -13.75
CA LYS A 17 -3.34 -1.49 -14.19
C LYS A 17 -3.37 -2.81 -13.43
N LEU A 18 -2.22 -3.43 -13.19
CA LEU A 18 -2.16 -4.64 -12.37
C LEU A 18 -2.71 -4.39 -10.96
N CYS A 19 -2.36 -3.26 -10.35
CA CYS A 19 -2.87 -2.85 -9.04
C CYS A 19 -4.39 -2.64 -9.06
N GLY A 20 -4.92 -2.01 -10.10
CA GLY A 20 -6.36 -1.83 -10.28
C GLY A 20 -7.14 -3.14 -10.41
N VAL A 21 -6.56 -4.16 -11.06
CA VAL A 21 -7.18 -5.49 -11.19
C VAL A 21 -6.97 -6.36 -9.94
N LYS A 22 -5.82 -6.21 -9.27
CA LYS A 22 -5.41 -6.98 -8.09
C LYS A 22 -5.35 -6.05 -6.85
N GLY A 23 -6.42 -5.30 -6.61
CA GLY A 23 -6.54 -4.35 -5.49
C GLY A 23 -6.53 -5.02 -4.10
N ALA A 24 -6.70 -4.23 -3.04
CA ALA A 24 -6.53 -4.72 -1.66
C ALA A 24 -7.57 -5.77 -1.23
N ASP A 25 -8.78 -5.72 -1.79
CA ASP A 25 -9.87 -6.66 -1.47
C ASP A 25 -9.81 -7.96 -2.28
N VAL A 26 -9.01 -8.00 -3.34
CA VAL A 26 -8.84 -9.21 -4.16
C VAL A 26 -7.91 -10.16 -3.42
N LYS A 27 -8.36 -11.37 -3.04
CA LYS A 27 -7.45 -12.35 -2.44
C LYS A 27 -6.34 -12.73 -3.41
N GLY A 28 -5.15 -13.00 -2.87
CA GLY A 28 -4.01 -13.44 -3.67
C GLY A 28 -3.18 -14.48 -2.94
N GLY A 29 -2.14 -14.94 -3.60
CA GLY A 29 -1.25 -15.97 -3.08
C GLY A 29 -0.35 -15.46 -1.96
N VAL A 30 0.61 -14.60 -2.30
CA VAL A 30 1.46 -13.87 -1.35
C VAL A 30 1.07 -12.39 -1.43
N GLY A 31 0.22 -11.98 -0.50
CA GLY A 31 -0.42 -10.67 -0.49
C GLY A 31 -1.79 -10.66 -1.19
N PRO A 32 -2.53 -9.55 -1.04
CA PRO A 32 -2.03 -8.26 -0.57
C PRO A 32 -1.80 -8.23 0.95
N PHE A 33 -0.63 -7.75 1.38
CA PHE A 33 -0.31 -7.51 2.80
C PHE A 33 0.35 -6.15 2.97
N GLY A 34 0.05 -5.46 4.07
CA GLY A 34 0.55 -4.11 4.29
C GLY A 34 -0.25 -3.35 5.33
N LEU A 35 -0.56 -2.09 5.04
CA LEU A 35 -1.23 -1.15 5.92
C LEU A 35 -2.58 -0.70 5.36
N TRP A 36 -3.57 -0.55 6.23
CA TRP A 36 -4.71 0.35 5.98
C TRP A 36 -4.46 1.63 6.76
N VAL A 37 -4.33 2.73 6.04
CA VAL A 37 -4.07 4.07 6.59
C VAL A 37 -5.29 4.96 6.35
N LEU A 38 -5.46 5.98 7.19
CA LEU A 38 -6.63 6.87 7.16
C LEU A 38 -7.91 6.04 7.08
N ALA A 39 -8.03 5.07 8.00
CA ALA A 39 -9.14 4.14 8.05
C ALA A 39 -10.20 4.59 9.07
N SER A 40 -11.49 4.42 8.75
CA SER A 40 -12.56 4.60 9.73
C SER A 40 -12.61 3.40 10.68
N ALA A 41 -13.18 3.58 11.88
CA ALA A 41 -13.26 2.53 12.89
C ALA A 41 -13.96 1.24 12.39
N ASP A 42 -14.93 1.39 11.48
CA ASP A 42 -15.68 0.29 10.85
C ASP A 42 -15.10 -0.14 9.49
N LEU A 43 -13.98 0.43 9.08
CA LEU A 43 -13.26 0.14 7.83
C LEU A 43 -14.06 0.39 6.54
N GLN A 44 -15.12 1.19 6.61
CA GLN A 44 -15.84 1.68 5.42
C GLN A 44 -14.94 2.59 4.57
N GLU A 45 -14.20 3.47 5.22
CA GLU A 45 -13.12 4.24 4.59
C GLU A 45 -11.77 3.64 4.97
N LYS A 46 -10.88 3.47 3.97
CA LYS A 46 -9.48 3.11 4.16
C LYS A 46 -8.69 3.30 2.87
N THR A 47 -7.45 3.70 3.02
CA THR A 47 -6.44 3.66 1.94
C THR A 47 -5.51 2.49 2.18
N ALA A 48 -5.40 1.57 1.23
CA ALA A 48 -4.54 0.40 1.38
C ALA A 48 -3.16 0.64 0.75
N VAL A 49 -2.10 0.47 1.53
CA VAL A 49 -0.71 0.48 1.06
C VAL A 49 -0.14 -0.91 1.26
N PHE A 50 0.16 -1.63 0.18
CA PHE A 50 0.46 -3.06 0.29
C PHE A 50 1.46 -3.57 -0.74
N PHE A 51 1.95 -4.78 -0.50
CA PHE A 51 2.72 -5.54 -1.46
C PHE A 51 1.96 -6.77 -1.95
N ARG A 52 2.27 -7.18 -3.18
CA ARG A 52 1.99 -8.51 -3.72
C ARG A 52 3.26 -9.10 -4.30
N VAL A 53 3.40 -10.40 -4.21
CA VAL A 53 4.57 -11.12 -4.75
C VAL A 53 4.12 -12.19 -5.73
N PHE A 54 4.74 -12.15 -6.91
CA PHE A 54 4.50 -13.06 -8.02
C PHE A 54 5.76 -13.85 -8.35
N LYS A 55 5.60 -15.00 -9.00
CA LYS A 55 6.68 -15.77 -9.63
C LYS A 55 6.81 -15.33 -11.07
N ASP A 56 8.02 -15.02 -11.54
CA ASP A 56 8.23 -14.58 -12.92
C ASP A 56 8.32 -15.74 -13.94
N GLY A 57 8.29 -16.99 -13.48
CA GLY A 57 8.44 -18.19 -14.32
C GLY A 57 9.89 -18.61 -14.58
N TYR A 58 10.88 -17.79 -14.19
CA TYR A 58 12.31 -18.01 -14.40
C TYR A 58 13.09 -18.17 -13.08
N GLY A 59 12.38 -18.48 -12.00
CA GLY A 59 12.95 -18.69 -10.67
C GLY A 59 13.19 -17.41 -9.87
N LYS A 60 12.78 -16.23 -10.37
CA LYS A 60 12.80 -14.97 -9.61
C LYS A 60 11.40 -14.55 -9.21
N THR A 61 11.35 -13.57 -8.30
CA THR A 61 10.10 -13.00 -7.81
C THR A 61 9.92 -11.60 -8.38
N LYS A 62 8.69 -11.27 -8.80
CA LYS A 62 8.27 -9.90 -9.08
C LYS A 62 7.47 -9.39 -7.88
N VAL A 63 7.88 -8.24 -7.34
CA VAL A 63 7.18 -7.60 -6.22
C VAL A 63 6.47 -6.36 -6.74
N LEU A 64 5.17 -6.28 -6.49
CA LEU A 64 4.34 -5.12 -6.76
C LEU A 64 4.10 -4.38 -5.46
N MET A 65 4.32 -3.06 -5.45
CA MET A 65 3.85 -2.15 -4.41
C MET A 65 2.65 -1.37 -4.93
N CYS A 66 1.61 -1.28 -4.11
CA CYS A 66 0.35 -0.64 -4.43
C CYS A 66 -0.05 0.37 -3.36
N THR A 67 -0.60 1.49 -3.79
CA THR A 67 -1.50 2.33 -2.99
C THR A 67 -2.87 2.32 -3.66
N ASP A 68 -3.84 1.76 -2.97
CA ASP A 68 -5.22 1.58 -3.42
C ASP A 68 -6.15 2.48 -2.59
N PRO A 69 -6.56 3.65 -3.14
CA PRO A 69 -7.47 4.58 -2.49
C PRO A 69 -8.92 4.37 -2.92
N THR A 70 -9.28 3.26 -3.57
CA THR A 70 -10.64 3.04 -4.12
C THR A 70 -11.73 3.14 -3.05
N LYS A 71 -11.40 2.75 -1.81
CA LYS A 71 -12.24 2.89 -0.61
C LYS A 71 -11.79 4.02 0.34
N SER A 72 -11.01 4.99 -0.13
CA SER A 72 -10.47 6.05 0.74
C SER A 72 -11.49 7.06 1.22
N SER A 73 -12.67 7.13 0.59
CA SER A 73 -13.69 8.13 0.91
C SER A 73 -15.09 7.69 0.46
N LEU A 74 -16.10 8.02 1.26
CA LEU A 74 -17.51 7.88 0.92
C LEU A 74 -18.05 9.06 0.10
N SER A 75 -17.31 10.17 0.01
CA SER A 75 -17.73 11.31 -0.79
C SER A 75 -17.84 10.92 -2.27
N PRO A 76 -18.95 11.30 -2.95
CA PRO A 76 -19.15 11.03 -4.36
C PRO A 76 -18.16 11.84 -5.22
N ASP A 77 -18.00 11.43 -6.47
CA ASP A 77 -17.25 12.15 -7.53
C ASP A 77 -15.76 12.42 -7.26
N LEU A 78 -15.18 11.76 -6.25
CA LEU A 78 -13.73 11.80 -6.03
C LEU A 78 -13.00 10.86 -6.98
N TYR A 79 -12.00 11.40 -7.68
CA TYR A 79 -11.06 10.62 -8.46
C TYR A 79 -10.13 9.81 -7.52
N LYS A 80 -10.29 8.49 -7.53
CA LYS A 80 -9.60 7.54 -6.61
C LYS A 80 -8.83 6.45 -7.39
N PRO A 81 -7.87 6.82 -8.26
CA PRO A 81 -7.11 5.82 -9.02
C PRO A 81 -6.16 5.05 -8.10
N THR A 82 -5.91 3.78 -8.42
CA THR A 82 -4.79 3.05 -7.81
C THR A 82 -3.47 3.60 -8.33
N PHE A 83 -2.43 3.55 -7.50
CA PHE A 83 -1.05 3.87 -7.88
C PHE A 83 -0.15 2.69 -7.54
N ALA A 84 0.85 2.41 -8.36
CA ALA A 84 1.72 1.27 -8.13
C ALA A 84 3.08 1.39 -8.81
N GLY A 85 4.01 0.57 -8.35
CA GLY A 85 5.31 0.36 -8.98
C GLY A 85 5.85 -1.02 -8.66
N PHE A 86 6.64 -1.58 -9.56
CA PHE A 86 7.41 -2.78 -9.26
C PHE A 86 8.61 -2.42 -8.38
N VAL A 87 8.86 -3.26 -7.37
CA VAL A 87 9.94 -3.06 -6.40
C VAL A 87 11.11 -3.95 -6.78
N ASP A 88 12.24 -3.33 -7.11
CA ASP A 88 13.49 -4.06 -7.33
C ASP A 88 14.10 -4.49 -5.99
N VAL A 89 13.66 -5.64 -5.47
CA VAL A 89 14.13 -6.18 -4.18
C VAL A 89 14.45 -7.67 -4.28
N ASN A 90 15.57 -8.07 -3.68
CA ASN A 90 15.93 -9.47 -3.58
C ASN A 90 15.15 -10.14 -2.43
N MET A 91 14.24 -11.03 -2.79
CA MET A 91 13.39 -11.76 -1.84
C MET A 91 14.01 -13.06 -1.31
N SER A 92 15.32 -13.31 -1.48
CA SER A 92 16.02 -14.46 -0.90
C SER A 92 15.89 -14.52 0.63
N SER A 93 15.99 -13.35 1.28
CA SER A 93 15.81 -13.19 2.73
C SER A 93 14.33 -13.19 3.17
N ARG A 94 13.39 -13.20 2.21
CA ARG A 94 11.93 -13.14 2.43
C ARG A 94 11.48 -11.95 3.30
N LYS A 95 12.18 -10.83 3.20
CA LYS A 95 11.89 -9.59 3.94
C LYS A 95 11.67 -8.45 2.97
N ILE A 96 10.71 -7.59 3.29
CA ILE A 96 10.46 -6.34 2.59
C ILE A 96 10.10 -5.27 3.62
N SER A 97 10.51 -4.03 3.37
CA SER A 97 10.22 -2.89 4.23
C SER A 97 9.20 -1.96 3.57
N LEU A 98 8.35 -1.37 4.40
CA LEU A 98 7.43 -0.30 4.04
C LEU A 98 7.56 0.81 5.08
N ARG A 99 7.65 2.06 4.61
CA ARG A 99 7.44 3.26 5.41
C ARG A 99 6.35 4.07 4.75
N SER A 100 5.38 4.55 5.51
CA SER A 100 4.36 5.48 5.03
C SER A 100 4.32 6.71 5.91
N LEU A 101 4.42 7.89 5.30
CA LEU A 101 4.12 9.18 5.93
C LEU A 101 2.66 9.50 5.64
N ILE A 102 1.90 9.80 6.69
CA ILE A 102 0.47 10.06 6.63
C ILE A 102 0.26 11.46 7.19
N ASP A 103 -0.20 12.39 6.35
CA ASP A 103 -0.41 13.79 6.74
C ASP A 103 -1.69 14.34 6.10
N GLY A 104 -2.76 14.39 6.89
CA GLY A 104 -4.06 14.88 6.47
C GLY A 104 -4.60 14.17 5.22
N SER A 105 -4.47 14.82 4.07
CA SER A 105 -4.94 14.33 2.76
C SER A 105 -3.85 13.68 1.89
N VAL A 106 -2.68 13.40 2.45
CA VAL A 106 -1.51 12.89 1.73
C VAL A 106 -1.00 11.61 2.39
N VAL A 107 -0.71 10.61 1.56
CA VAL A 107 0.00 9.39 1.95
C VAL A 107 1.22 9.22 1.03
N GLU A 108 2.42 9.27 1.61
CA GLU A 108 3.68 9.00 0.90
C GLU A 108 4.28 7.70 1.37
N SER A 109 4.39 6.73 0.46
CA SER A 109 4.80 5.37 0.79
C SER A 109 6.10 4.98 0.09
N PHE A 110 7.01 4.39 0.85
CA PHE A 110 8.37 4.05 0.45
C PHE A 110 8.59 2.54 0.64
N GLY A 111 8.64 1.81 -0.47
CA GLY A 111 8.93 0.37 -0.50
C GLY A 111 10.42 0.09 -0.60
N ALA A 112 10.86 -0.94 0.14
CA ALA A 112 12.26 -1.42 0.14
C ALA A 112 13.29 -0.30 0.36
N GLY A 113 13.02 0.62 1.28
CA GLY A 113 13.91 1.73 1.59
C GLY A 113 13.92 2.86 0.56
N GLY A 114 12.82 3.04 -0.19
CA GLY A 114 12.68 4.11 -1.19
C GLY A 114 13.04 3.71 -2.62
N ARG A 115 13.21 2.41 -2.90
CA ARG A 115 13.37 1.90 -4.28
C ARG A 115 12.10 2.09 -5.10
N THR A 116 10.95 2.12 -4.43
CA THR A 116 9.67 2.50 -5.02
C THR A 116 9.02 3.50 -4.08
N CYS A 117 8.64 4.66 -4.62
CA CYS A 117 7.97 5.72 -3.88
C CYS A 117 6.62 5.98 -4.54
N ILE A 118 5.56 6.07 -3.73
CA ILE A 118 4.20 6.35 -4.20
C ILE A 118 3.63 7.46 -3.34
N LEU A 119 3.29 8.59 -3.96
CA LEU A 119 2.52 9.66 -3.34
C LEU A 119 1.06 9.53 -3.78
N CYS A 120 0.15 9.57 -2.82
CA CYS A 120 -1.29 9.48 -3.06
C CYS A 120 -2.03 10.56 -2.28
N ARG A 121 -3.01 11.20 -2.93
CA ARG A 121 -3.93 12.14 -2.29
C ARG A 121 -5.25 11.42 -2.00
N VAL A 122 -5.76 11.59 -0.79
CA VAL A 122 -7.02 11.00 -0.34
C VAL A 122 -7.82 11.97 0.51
N TYR A 123 -9.15 11.85 0.47
CA TYR A 123 -10.06 12.81 1.10
C TYR A 123 -11.17 12.06 1.87
N PRO A 124 -10.82 11.34 2.95
CA PRO A 124 -11.81 10.64 3.77
C PRO A 124 -12.84 11.62 4.34
N SER A 125 -14.06 11.14 4.53
CA SER A 125 -15.17 11.88 5.13
C SER A 125 -15.41 11.52 6.60
N MET A 126 -14.96 10.33 7.02
CA MET A 126 -15.05 9.80 8.38
C MET A 126 -13.68 9.69 9.03
N ALA A 127 -12.67 9.18 8.31
CA ALA A 127 -11.33 8.93 8.86
C ALA A 127 -10.48 10.21 8.94
N ILE A 128 -10.91 11.18 9.76
CA ILE A 128 -10.30 12.51 9.88
C ILE A 128 -9.79 12.74 11.30
N GLY A 129 -8.55 13.20 11.44
CA GLY A 129 -7.97 13.57 12.72
C GLY A 129 -7.94 12.38 13.69
N LYS A 130 -8.59 12.52 14.85
CA LYS A 130 -8.63 11.49 15.90
C LYS A 130 -9.44 10.24 15.51
N ASP A 131 -10.30 10.35 14.50
CA ASP A 131 -11.16 9.25 14.02
C ASP A 131 -10.47 8.45 12.90
N ALA A 132 -9.24 8.83 12.53
CA ALA A 132 -8.41 8.07 11.62
C ALA A 132 -7.62 6.97 12.36
N HIS A 133 -7.72 5.75 11.86
CA HIS A 133 -7.05 4.58 12.39
C HIS A 133 -5.97 4.06 11.44
N LEU A 134 -5.01 3.32 12.02
CA LEU A 134 -3.94 2.62 11.32
C LEU A 134 -4.05 1.12 11.63
N HIS A 135 -4.11 0.29 10.59
CA HIS A 135 -4.15 -1.16 10.74
C HIS A 135 -3.05 -1.82 9.91
N VAL A 136 -2.57 -2.96 10.39
CA VAL A 136 -1.79 -3.90 9.58
C VAL A 136 -2.73 -5.00 9.09
N PHE A 137 -2.62 -5.40 7.83
CA PHE A 137 -3.48 -6.43 7.25
C PHE A 137 -2.70 -7.43 6.40
N ASN A 138 -3.28 -8.61 6.25
CA ASN A 138 -2.91 -9.62 5.27
C ASN A 138 -4.19 -10.25 4.71
N ASN A 139 -4.43 -10.06 3.41
CA ASN A 139 -5.53 -10.68 2.66
C ASN A 139 -4.99 -11.67 1.60
N GLY A 140 -3.77 -12.16 1.78
CA GLY A 140 -3.21 -13.26 1.00
C GLY A 140 -3.37 -14.62 1.69
N GLU A 141 -3.25 -15.70 0.91
CA GLU A 141 -3.31 -17.08 1.42
C GLU A 141 -2.05 -17.48 2.20
N ALA A 142 -0.91 -16.87 1.89
CA ALA A 142 0.33 -17.07 2.61
C ALA A 142 0.33 -16.29 3.92
N GLU A 143 0.76 -16.96 4.99
CA GLU A 143 1.03 -16.28 6.25
C GLU A 143 2.16 -15.27 6.07
N THR A 144 1.96 -14.07 6.60
CA THR A 144 2.96 -12.99 6.60
C THR A 144 3.19 -12.53 8.02
N LYS A 145 4.47 -12.46 8.43
CA LYS A 145 4.85 -12.04 9.78
C LYS A 145 5.39 -10.62 9.79
N VAL A 146 4.88 -9.80 10.69
CA VAL A 146 5.45 -8.47 11.00
C VAL A 146 6.66 -8.68 11.89
N LEU A 147 7.86 -8.44 11.35
CA LEU A 147 9.10 -8.59 12.12
C LEU A 147 9.37 -7.39 13.03
N ARG A 148 9.00 -6.18 12.58
CA ARG A 148 9.11 -4.93 13.31
C ARG A 148 8.07 -3.95 12.78
N LEU A 149 7.38 -3.27 13.70
CA LEU A 149 6.53 -2.14 13.40
C LEU A 149 6.93 -1.01 14.34
N ALA A 150 7.10 0.19 13.78
CA ALA A 150 7.33 1.39 14.55
C ALA A 150 6.44 2.49 13.97
N ALA A 151 5.67 3.12 14.85
CA ALA A 151 4.75 4.20 14.52
C ALA A 151 5.07 5.39 15.41
N TRP A 152 5.11 6.57 14.83
CA TRP A 152 5.38 7.83 15.52
C TRP A 152 4.27 8.81 15.19
N GLU A 153 3.71 9.45 16.21
CA GLU A 153 2.85 10.61 16.02
C GLU A 153 3.72 11.80 15.61
N MET A 154 3.39 12.40 14.47
CA MET A 154 4.15 13.52 13.90
C MET A 154 3.54 14.84 14.35
N LYS A 155 4.35 15.70 14.98
CA LYS A 155 3.94 17.06 15.35
C LYS A 155 3.85 17.93 14.09
N LYS A 156 2.94 18.91 14.11
CA LYS A 156 2.84 19.92 13.06
C LYS A 156 4.18 20.66 12.92
N PRO A 157 4.68 20.87 11.69
CA PRO A 157 5.90 21.65 11.49
C PRO A 157 5.64 23.13 11.78
N GLN A 158 6.68 23.86 12.21
CA GLN A 158 6.68 25.32 12.17
C GLN A 158 6.88 25.74 10.71
N MET A 159 5.86 26.35 10.13
CA MET A 159 5.94 26.91 8.78
C MET A 159 6.46 28.34 8.87
N ASN A 160 7.37 28.71 7.97
CA ASN A 160 7.77 30.11 7.82
C ASN A 160 6.54 30.92 7.40
N THR A 161 5.96 31.68 8.34
CA THR A 161 4.98 32.72 8.00
C THR A 161 5.79 33.88 7.45
N GLY A 162 5.80 34.05 6.13
CA GLY A 162 6.43 35.22 5.51
C GLY A 162 5.91 36.50 6.16
N GLY A 163 6.83 37.27 6.74
CA GLY A 163 6.59 38.64 7.20
C GLY A 163 6.85 39.65 6.09
#